data_AF-A0A3D9DH90-F1
#
_entry.id   AF-A0A3D9DH90-F1
#
_cell.length_a   1.000
_cell.length_b   1.000
_cell.length_c   1.000
_cell.angle_alpha   90.00
_cell.angle_beta   90.00
_cell.angle_gamma   90.00
#
_symmetry.space_group_name_H-M   'P 1'
#
loop_
_entity.id
_entity.type
_entity.pdbx_description
1 polymer ?
#
loop_
_entity_poly.entity_id
_entity_poly.type
_entity_poly.pdbx_seq_one_letter_code
_entity_poly.pdbx_strand_id
1 'polypeptide(L)'
;MKKIFLVSTILFLAQLNVFAQNKLPKNLKQVVMYLDKDCPDSIKVQIKNTHQDSLIFTVYPFAKTKPYKDYRTIFNWTSENGNPKITKYLDKKEIFDHHSEVLLYSFKQYLVNDKIKEKDILNKYIKLQKQLDDKNKIKYITDTINKVYIPKDLEDCFVQINIFWNDSIKAKVRTWEENEFTGKVHLGFGMWLRNNWQLWGGSRLSKYFNNLNIYHPDDMSGIILLSYHRHLNNREIKLEEQIKYYQDYWENSKKTEQKRKIENFSKYKIGNTLEFNYPKGFVSKEQEDNYDNGTCTAKGVITERNKKDFLIKVKIIETCDKKGIVYYDNDGDIIYNPKTKRSSSSQKRIIKKIKRNKEQWFEYKSWEPIE
;
A
#
# COMPACT_ATOMS: atom_id res chain seq x y z
N MET A 1 -35.98 -49.79 -49.94
CA MET A 1 -35.37 -48.44 -50.01
C MET A 1 -35.46 -47.79 -48.64
N LYS A 2 -34.31 -47.53 -48.02
CA LYS A 2 -34.14 -47.04 -46.64
C LYS A 2 -34.62 -45.59 -46.52
N LYS A 3 -35.59 -45.31 -45.63
CA LYS A 3 -35.85 -43.94 -45.16
C LYS A 3 -35.03 -43.71 -43.88
N ILE A 4 -34.06 -42.81 -43.99
CA ILE A 4 -33.13 -42.42 -42.93
C ILE A 4 -33.86 -41.49 -41.96
N PHE A 5 -33.86 -41.86 -40.69
CA PHE A 5 -34.17 -41.01 -39.55
C PHE A 5 -33.14 -39.88 -39.46
N LEU A 6 -33.59 -38.62 -39.36
CA LEU A 6 -32.76 -37.52 -38.85
C LEU A 6 -33.54 -36.78 -37.77
N VAL A 7 -33.50 -37.30 -36.55
CA VAL A 7 -33.88 -36.57 -35.34
C VAL A 7 -32.62 -35.84 -34.89
N SER A 8 -32.57 -34.53 -35.14
CA SER A 8 -31.50 -33.67 -34.62
C SER A 8 -31.71 -33.48 -33.13
N THR A 9 -31.06 -34.31 -32.32
CA THR A 9 -30.99 -34.15 -30.87
C THR A 9 -29.93 -33.08 -30.58
N ILE A 10 -30.34 -31.83 -30.36
CA ILE A 10 -29.48 -30.80 -29.79
C ILE A 10 -29.28 -31.16 -28.32
N LEU A 11 -28.22 -31.94 -28.05
CA LEU A 11 -27.79 -32.25 -26.69
C LEU A 11 -26.99 -31.08 -26.15
N PHE A 12 -27.55 -30.47 -25.12
CA PHE A 12 -26.90 -29.66 -24.10
C PHE A 12 -25.47 -30.15 -23.79
N LEU A 13 -24.47 -29.34 -24.11
CA LEU A 13 -23.23 -29.28 -23.33
C LEU A 13 -23.04 -27.82 -22.90
N ALA A 14 -23.82 -27.44 -21.90
CA ALA A 14 -23.43 -26.37 -20.99
C ALA A 14 -22.12 -26.83 -20.31
N GLN A 15 -20.98 -26.46 -20.88
CA GLN A 15 -19.75 -26.34 -20.10
C GLN A 15 -19.94 -25.14 -19.17
N LEU A 16 -20.64 -25.39 -18.08
CA LEU A 16 -20.50 -24.63 -16.85
C LEU A 16 -19.02 -24.74 -16.49
N ASN A 17 -18.24 -23.71 -16.86
CA ASN A 17 -17.04 -23.36 -16.13
C ASN A 17 -17.49 -23.01 -14.72
N VAL A 18 -17.67 -24.04 -13.90
CA VAL A 18 -17.65 -23.92 -12.44
C VAL A 18 -16.26 -23.39 -12.16
N PHE A 19 -16.15 -22.06 -12.03
CA PHE A 19 -15.04 -21.43 -11.34
C PHE A 19 -15.05 -22.02 -9.93
N ALA A 20 -14.35 -23.14 -9.77
CA ALA A 20 -13.97 -23.64 -8.48
C ALA A 20 -13.28 -22.46 -7.80
N GLN A 21 -13.83 -22.00 -6.67
CA GLN A 21 -13.11 -21.08 -5.82
C GLN A 21 -11.77 -21.74 -5.49
N ASN A 22 -10.69 -21.31 -6.14
CA ASN A 22 -9.37 -21.87 -5.92
C ASN A 22 -9.07 -21.76 -4.43
N LYS A 23 -9.01 -22.92 -3.75
CA LYS A 23 -8.80 -22.95 -2.30
C LYS A 23 -7.48 -22.27 -2.00
N LEU A 24 -7.52 -21.22 -1.19
CA LEU A 24 -6.31 -20.50 -0.77
C LEU A 24 -5.49 -21.32 0.25
N PRO A 25 -4.16 -21.43 0.10
CA PRO A 25 -3.34 -22.23 1.01
C PRO A 25 -3.26 -21.63 2.42
N LYS A 26 -3.14 -22.47 3.44
CA LYS A 26 -3.06 -22.04 4.85
C LYS A 26 -1.70 -22.29 5.50
N ASN A 27 -0.84 -23.09 4.85
CA ASN A 27 0.49 -23.48 5.31
C ASN A 27 1.34 -23.95 4.12
N LEU A 28 2.64 -24.21 4.34
CA LEU A 28 3.57 -24.57 3.27
C LEU A 28 3.22 -25.89 2.57
N LYS A 29 2.66 -26.87 3.29
CA LYS A 29 2.19 -28.13 2.69
C LYS A 29 1.09 -27.89 1.65
N GLN A 30 0.13 -27.01 1.94
CA GLN A 30 -0.92 -26.66 0.97
C GLN A 30 -0.39 -25.79 -0.16
N VAL A 31 0.58 -24.91 0.11
CA VAL A 31 1.25 -24.11 -0.93
C VAL A 31 1.83 -25.03 -2.00
N VAL A 32 2.67 -25.99 -1.62
CA VAL A 32 3.32 -26.87 -2.62
C VAL A 32 2.30 -27.76 -3.34
N MET A 33 1.29 -28.25 -2.63
CA MET A 33 0.22 -29.07 -3.23
C MET A 33 -0.59 -28.31 -4.28
N TYR A 34 -0.93 -27.04 -4.03
CA TYR A 34 -1.69 -26.23 -4.98
C TYR A 34 -0.80 -25.72 -6.13
N LEU A 35 0.43 -25.33 -5.84
CA LEU A 35 1.38 -24.93 -6.89
C LEU A 35 1.72 -26.12 -7.81
N ASP A 36 1.85 -27.33 -7.29
CA ASP A 36 2.10 -28.50 -8.14
C ASP A 36 0.92 -28.78 -9.09
N LYS A 37 -0.31 -28.52 -8.65
CA LYS A 37 -1.48 -28.69 -9.50
C LYS A 37 -1.60 -27.58 -10.57
N ASP A 38 -1.37 -26.34 -10.17
CA ASP A 38 -1.77 -25.16 -10.97
C ASP A 38 -0.59 -24.50 -11.73
N CYS A 39 0.67 -24.80 -11.37
CA CYS A 39 1.84 -24.22 -12.01
C CYS A 39 2.13 -24.92 -13.36
N PRO A 40 2.27 -24.19 -14.49
CA PRO A 40 2.64 -24.80 -15.76
C PRO A 40 4.01 -25.49 -15.69
N ASP A 41 4.18 -26.61 -16.39
CA ASP A 41 5.41 -27.42 -16.36
C ASP A 41 6.65 -26.63 -16.78
N SER A 42 6.52 -25.72 -17.76
CA SER A 42 7.61 -24.84 -18.17
C SER A 42 8.13 -23.95 -17.03
N ILE A 43 7.24 -23.54 -16.11
CA ILE A 43 7.57 -22.74 -14.94
C ILE A 43 8.14 -23.64 -13.84
N LYS A 44 7.57 -24.83 -13.62
CA LYS A 44 8.13 -25.83 -12.68
C LYS A 44 9.59 -26.15 -13.00
N VAL A 45 9.89 -26.41 -14.28
CA VAL A 45 11.26 -26.70 -14.75
C VAL A 45 12.19 -25.52 -14.44
N GLN A 46 11.76 -24.28 -14.71
CA GLN A 46 12.57 -23.10 -14.41
C GLN A 46 12.82 -22.95 -12.90
N ILE A 47 11.78 -23.07 -12.07
CA ILE A 47 11.88 -22.97 -10.60
C ILE A 47 12.82 -24.04 -10.05
N LYS A 48 12.68 -25.28 -10.53
CA LYS A 48 13.51 -26.42 -10.12
C LYS A 48 14.99 -26.18 -10.40
N ASN A 49 15.31 -25.67 -11.60
CA ASN A 49 16.68 -25.53 -12.08
C ASN A 49 17.37 -24.21 -11.69
N THR A 50 16.61 -23.17 -11.31
CA THR A 50 17.19 -21.85 -10.98
C THR A 50 17.93 -21.88 -9.65
N HIS A 51 19.11 -21.27 -9.56
CA HIS A 51 19.83 -21.11 -8.31
C HIS A 51 18.97 -20.39 -7.25
N GLN A 52 19.12 -20.77 -5.98
CA GLN A 52 18.26 -20.26 -4.91
C GLN A 52 18.27 -18.73 -4.80
N ASP A 53 19.44 -18.11 -4.96
CA ASP A 53 19.60 -16.66 -4.82
C ASP A 53 18.95 -15.87 -5.96
N SER A 54 18.67 -16.54 -7.08
CA SER A 54 17.98 -15.95 -8.23
C SER A 54 16.51 -16.37 -8.32
N LEU A 55 16.03 -17.16 -7.35
CA LEU A 55 14.74 -17.83 -7.44
C LEU A 55 13.58 -16.83 -7.56
N ILE A 56 13.62 -15.73 -6.81
CA ILE A 56 12.56 -14.72 -6.83
C ILE A 56 12.38 -14.04 -8.21
N PHE A 57 13.41 -14.06 -9.06
CA PHE A 57 13.36 -13.52 -10.43
C PHE A 57 12.73 -14.47 -11.46
N THR A 58 12.34 -15.69 -11.05
CA THR A 58 11.72 -16.68 -11.95
C THR A 58 10.23 -16.46 -12.17
N VAL A 59 9.58 -15.62 -11.36
CA VAL A 59 8.13 -15.40 -11.43
C VAL A 59 7.80 -13.91 -11.27
N TYR A 60 6.56 -13.53 -11.55
CA TYR A 60 6.06 -12.18 -11.30
C TYR A 60 6.25 -11.77 -9.83
N PRO A 61 6.60 -10.51 -9.52
CA PRO A 61 6.72 -9.35 -10.43
C PRO A 61 8.10 -9.18 -11.07
N PHE A 62 9.07 -10.01 -10.72
CA PHE A 62 10.48 -9.77 -11.07
C PHE A 62 10.92 -10.42 -12.38
N ALA A 63 10.21 -11.46 -12.82
CA ALA A 63 10.46 -12.09 -14.11
C ALA A 63 10.25 -11.10 -15.27
N LYS A 64 11.18 -11.10 -16.23
CA LYS A 64 11.17 -10.15 -17.37
C LYS A 64 10.46 -10.68 -18.62
N THR A 65 10.41 -12.00 -18.80
CA THR A 65 9.96 -12.65 -20.04
C THR A 65 8.69 -13.48 -19.83
N LYS A 66 7.92 -13.69 -20.90
CA LYS A 66 6.80 -14.63 -20.90
C LYS A 66 7.31 -16.07 -21.00
N PRO A 67 6.59 -17.07 -20.43
CA PRO A 67 5.34 -16.93 -19.67
C PRO A 67 5.55 -16.52 -18.19
N TYR A 68 6.78 -16.45 -17.72
CA TYR A 68 7.15 -16.30 -16.32
C TYR A 68 6.65 -15.01 -15.65
N LYS A 69 6.71 -13.89 -16.39
CA LYS A 69 6.16 -12.60 -15.95
C LYS A 69 4.64 -12.59 -15.82
N ASP A 70 3.95 -13.54 -16.45
CA ASP A 70 2.49 -13.65 -16.38
C ASP A 70 2.04 -14.58 -15.25
N TYR A 71 2.97 -15.32 -14.63
CA TYR A 71 2.66 -16.22 -13.50
C TYR A 71 2.60 -15.45 -12.17
N ARG A 72 1.39 -15.04 -11.79
CA ARG A 72 1.13 -14.17 -10.63
C ARG A 72 0.69 -14.92 -9.37
N THR A 73 0.56 -16.23 -9.39
CA THR A 73 -0.09 -17.00 -8.30
C THR A 73 0.53 -16.73 -6.93
N ILE A 74 1.87 -16.82 -6.82
CA ILE A 74 2.56 -16.59 -5.54
C ILE A 74 2.41 -15.13 -5.10
N PHE A 75 2.65 -14.18 -6.00
CA PHE A 75 2.45 -12.75 -5.72
C PHE A 75 1.02 -12.46 -5.25
N ASN A 76 0.00 -13.00 -5.92
CA ASN A 76 -1.40 -12.82 -5.56
C ASN A 76 -1.73 -13.40 -4.18
N TRP A 77 -1.01 -14.43 -3.72
CA TRP A 77 -1.19 -14.94 -2.36
C TRP A 77 -0.47 -14.10 -1.30
N THR A 78 0.61 -13.41 -1.65
CA THR A 78 1.44 -12.68 -0.68
C THR A 78 1.31 -11.17 -0.76
N SER A 79 0.55 -10.64 -1.72
CA SER A 79 0.25 -9.21 -1.84
C SER A 79 -0.63 -8.73 -0.67
N GLU A 80 -0.71 -7.42 -0.51
CA GLU A 80 -1.44 -6.76 0.58
C GLU A 80 -2.89 -7.26 0.69
N ASN A 81 -3.60 -7.37 -0.44
CA ASN A 81 -4.97 -7.89 -0.51
C ASN A 81 -5.03 -9.37 -0.94
N GLY A 82 -3.95 -10.12 -0.72
CA GLY A 82 -3.78 -11.49 -1.19
C GLY A 82 -4.46 -12.54 -0.31
N ASN A 83 -3.70 -13.54 0.12
CA ASN A 83 -4.20 -14.62 0.97
C ASN A 83 -3.81 -14.42 2.43
N PRO A 84 -4.71 -13.92 3.29
CA PRO A 84 -4.38 -13.62 4.68
C PRO A 84 -4.09 -14.87 5.52
N LYS A 85 -4.42 -16.09 5.04
CA LYS A 85 -4.17 -17.31 5.82
C LYS A 85 -2.70 -17.70 5.76
N ILE A 86 -2.09 -17.63 4.59
CA ILE A 86 -0.68 -18.00 4.42
C ILE A 86 0.26 -16.93 4.98
N THR A 87 -0.03 -15.64 4.75
CA THR A 87 0.78 -14.53 5.28
C THR A 87 0.81 -14.55 6.80
N LYS A 88 -0.35 -14.69 7.47
CA LYS A 88 -0.39 -14.84 8.94
C LYS A 88 0.32 -16.08 9.46
N TYR A 89 0.27 -17.19 8.71
CA TYR A 89 0.99 -18.39 9.11
C TYR A 89 2.49 -18.08 9.17
N LEU A 90 3.02 -17.30 8.23
CA LEU A 90 4.42 -16.84 8.21
C LEU A 90 4.70 -15.75 9.26
N ASP A 91 3.81 -14.77 9.44
CA ASP A 91 3.94 -13.72 10.46
C ASP A 91 4.03 -14.31 11.86
N LYS A 92 3.22 -15.33 12.17
CA LYS A 92 3.26 -16.07 13.45
C LYS A 92 4.56 -16.83 13.66
N LYS A 93 5.34 -17.04 12.60
CA LYS A 93 6.68 -17.63 12.63
C LYS A 93 7.76 -16.56 12.57
N GLU A 94 7.43 -15.28 12.75
CA GLU A 94 8.36 -14.15 12.69
C GLU A 94 9.03 -13.99 11.32
N ILE A 95 8.29 -14.28 10.24
CA ILE A 95 8.72 -14.00 8.86
C ILE A 95 7.71 -13.03 8.28
N PHE A 96 8.14 -11.83 7.92
CA PHE A 96 7.25 -10.74 7.51
C PHE A 96 7.57 -10.22 6.10
N ASP A 97 8.87 -10.07 5.79
CA ASP A 97 9.33 -9.42 4.56
C ASP A 97 9.59 -10.39 3.41
N HIS A 98 9.60 -11.71 3.68
CA HIS A 98 10.07 -12.75 2.74
C HIS A 98 8.97 -13.73 2.31
N HIS A 99 7.70 -13.32 2.36
CA HIS A 99 6.57 -14.23 2.14
C HIS A 99 6.63 -14.96 0.79
N SER A 100 6.83 -14.23 -0.31
CA SER A 100 6.91 -14.80 -1.67
C SER A 100 8.08 -15.78 -1.79
N GLU A 101 9.24 -15.41 -1.24
CA GLU A 101 10.47 -16.20 -1.26
C GLU A 101 10.29 -17.50 -0.50
N VAL A 102 9.63 -17.48 0.68
CA VAL A 102 9.35 -18.70 1.44
C VAL A 102 8.50 -19.67 0.62
N LEU A 103 7.44 -19.17 -0.03
CA LEU A 103 6.53 -20.01 -0.82
C LEU A 103 7.24 -20.61 -2.02
N LEU A 104 7.98 -19.78 -2.75
CA LEU A 104 8.70 -20.18 -3.94
C LEU A 104 9.84 -21.16 -3.61
N TYR A 105 10.58 -20.93 -2.53
CA TYR A 105 11.62 -21.86 -2.06
C TYR A 105 11.03 -23.18 -1.59
N SER A 106 9.88 -23.15 -0.91
CA SER A 106 9.15 -24.36 -0.52
C SER A 106 8.76 -25.19 -1.74
N PHE A 107 8.25 -24.53 -2.79
CA PHE A 107 7.88 -25.20 -4.03
C PHE A 107 9.09 -25.78 -4.75
N LYS A 108 10.21 -25.04 -4.83
CA LYS A 108 11.47 -25.59 -5.35
C LYS A 108 11.92 -26.84 -4.60
N GLN A 109 11.90 -26.82 -3.26
CA GLN A 109 12.29 -27.97 -2.44
C GLN A 109 11.41 -29.19 -2.72
N TYR A 110 10.10 -28.97 -2.90
CA TYR A 110 9.15 -30.00 -3.29
C TYR A 110 9.47 -30.58 -4.68
N LEU A 111 9.69 -29.74 -5.70
CA LEU A 111 10.01 -30.20 -7.07
C LEU A 111 11.33 -30.99 -7.17
N VAL A 112 12.24 -30.81 -6.21
CA VAL A 112 13.53 -31.52 -6.16
C VAL A 112 13.44 -32.82 -5.36
N ASN A 113 12.71 -32.85 -4.24
CA ASN A 113 12.76 -33.94 -3.27
C ASN A 113 11.43 -34.69 -3.07
N ASP A 114 10.38 -34.30 -3.81
CA ASP A 114 8.97 -34.72 -3.63
C ASP A 114 8.41 -34.48 -2.22
N LYS A 115 9.13 -33.72 -1.38
CA LYS A 115 8.74 -33.35 -0.02
C LYS A 115 9.43 -32.06 0.42
N ILE A 116 8.83 -31.38 1.39
CA ILE A 116 9.42 -30.20 2.05
C ILE A 116 9.88 -30.53 3.46
N LYS A 117 11.02 -29.96 3.87
CA LYS A 117 11.44 -29.91 5.28
C LYS A 117 11.01 -28.57 5.86
N GLU A 118 9.75 -28.48 6.28
CA GLU A 118 9.10 -27.22 6.72
C GLU A 118 9.91 -26.48 7.79
N LYS A 119 10.41 -27.19 8.81
CA LYS A 119 11.22 -26.60 9.90
C LYS A 119 12.49 -25.92 9.36
N ASP A 120 13.20 -26.57 8.44
CA ASP A 120 14.45 -26.06 7.88
C ASP A 120 14.20 -24.82 7.01
N ILE A 121 13.11 -24.84 6.24
CA ILE A 121 12.66 -23.70 5.43
C ILE A 121 12.35 -22.51 6.34
N LEU A 122 11.52 -22.69 7.36
CA LEU A 122 11.15 -21.61 8.28
C LEU A 122 12.37 -21.04 9.00
N ASN A 123 13.24 -21.89 9.55
CA ASN A 123 14.44 -21.45 10.27
C ASN A 123 15.36 -20.60 9.39
N LYS A 124 15.51 -20.95 8.11
CA LYS A 124 16.28 -20.17 7.14
C LYS A 124 15.74 -18.74 7.02
N TYR A 125 14.43 -18.58 6.82
CA TYR A 125 13.81 -17.27 6.62
C TYR A 125 13.63 -16.46 7.90
N ILE A 126 13.48 -17.10 9.05
CA ILE A 126 13.57 -16.45 10.36
C ILE A 126 14.96 -15.82 10.55
N LYS A 127 16.02 -16.55 10.20
CA LYS A 127 17.39 -16.02 10.26
C LYS A 127 17.58 -14.82 9.33
N LEU A 128 17.06 -14.89 8.10
CA LEU A 128 17.09 -13.77 7.14
C LEU A 128 16.31 -12.56 7.68
N GLN A 129 15.12 -12.78 8.25
CA GLN A 129 14.31 -11.72 8.84
C GLN A 129 15.06 -11.02 9.98
N LYS A 130 15.69 -11.78 10.88
CA LYS A 130 16.48 -11.23 11.98
C LYS A 130 17.66 -10.39 11.46
N GLN A 131 18.36 -10.88 10.44
CA GLN A 131 19.46 -10.13 9.81
C GLN A 131 18.97 -8.81 9.19
N LEU A 132 17.80 -8.82 8.55
CA LEU A 132 17.19 -7.61 8.01
C LEU A 132 16.82 -6.61 9.11
N ASP A 133 16.25 -7.09 10.21
CA ASP A 133 15.86 -6.25 11.35
C ASP A 133 17.07 -5.62 12.05
N ASP A 134 18.16 -6.37 12.19
CA ASP A 134 19.41 -5.85 12.74
C ASP A 134 20.07 -4.85 11.78
N LYS A 135 20.05 -5.10 10.47
CA LYS A 135 20.47 -4.12 9.46
C LYS A 135 19.66 -2.82 9.55
N ASN A 136 18.35 -2.91 9.74
CA ASN A 136 17.47 -1.74 9.88
C ASN A 136 17.79 -0.93 11.13
N LYS A 137 18.15 -1.55 12.26
CA LYS A 137 18.62 -0.82 13.45
C LYS A 137 19.93 -0.08 13.17
N ILE A 138 20.88 -0.73 12.51
CA ILE A 138 22.19 -0.15 12.17
C ILE A 138 22.04 1.01 11.17
N LYS A 139 21.02 1.00 10.31
CA LYS A 139 20.72 2.06 9.33
C LYS A 139 20.64 3.47 9.93
N TYR A 140 20.18 3.58 11.18
CA TYR A 140 20.02 4.87 11.87
C TYR A 140 21.28 5.37 12.58
N ILE A 141 22.38 4.62 12.53
CA ILE A 141 23.66 4.97 13.16
C ILE A 141 24.84 4.90 12.19
N THR A 142 24.75 4.09 11.14
CA THR A 142 25.82 3.95 10.14
C THR A 142 25.98 5.20 9.28
N ASP A 143 27.21 5.46 8.87
CA ASP A 143 27.56 6.55 7.98
C ASP A 143 27.36 6.23 6.50
N THR A 144 27.15 4.96 6.16
CA THR A 144 27.11 4.51 4.76
C THR A 144 25.98 3.51 4.56
N ILE A 145 25.08 3.82 3.64
CA ILE A 145 24.00 2.91 3.22
C ILE A 145 24.12 2.71 1.72
N ASN A 146 24.16 1.46 1.26
CA ASN A 146 24.26 1.11 -0.16
C ASN A 146 25.42 1.83 -0.89
N LYS A 147 26.59 1.92 -0.23
CA LYS A 147 27.80 2.62 -0.72
C LYS A 147 27.64 4.15 -0.87
N VAL A 148 26.57 4.73 -0.35
CA VAL A 148 26.35 6.17 -0.29
C VAL A 148 26.61 6.63 1.14
N TYR A 149 27.50 7.60 1.30
CA TYR A 149 27.67 8.28 2.58
C TYR A 149 26.41 9.07 2.93
N ILE A 150 25.95 8.93 4.16
CA ILE A 150 24.72 9.51 4.68
C ILE A 150 25.13 10.63 5.63
N PRO A 151 24.81 11.90 5.38
CA PRO A 151 25.15 12.97 6.32
C PRO A 151 24.59 12.72 7.72
N LYS A 152 25.31 13.13 8.77
CA LYS A 152 24.82 13.00 10.16
C LYS A 152 23.92 14.17 10.60
N ASP A 153 24.13 15.35 10.02
CA ASP A 153 23.47 16.62 10.33
C ASP A 153 23.49 17.54 9.09
N LEU A 154 23.03 18.79 9.27
CA LEU A 154 22.89 19.77 8.20
C LEU A 154 24.25 20.24 7.64
N GLU A 155 25.23 20.46 8.49
CA GLU A 155 26.58 20.89 8.13
C GLU A 155 27.29 19.81 7.31
N ASP A 156 27.17 18.55 7.72
CA ASP A 156 27.70 17.41 6.97
C ASP A 156 27.01 17.28 5.60
N CYS A 157 25.73 17.68 5.47
CA CYS A 157 25.08 17.76 4.15
C CYS A 157 25.83 18.74 3.24
N PHE A 158 26.27 19.90 3.74
CA PHE A 158 26.98 20.88 2.93
C PHE A 158 28.32 20.36 2.45
N VAL A 159 29.05 19.66 3.32
CA VAL A 159 30.31 18.98 2.96
C VAL A 159 30.07 18.02 1.80
N GLN A 160 29.03 17.18 1.88
CA GLN A 160 28.70 16.25 0.80
C GLN A 160 28.27 16.94 -0.49
N ILE A 161 27.44 18.00 -0.41
CA ILE A 161 27.00 18.74 -1.60
C ILE A 161 28.20 19.40 -2.30
N ASN A 162 29.18 19.90 -1.55
CA ASN A 162 30.41 20.46 -2.12
C ASN A 162 31.26 19.43 -2.89
N ILE A 163 31.13 18.13 -2.60
CA ILE A 163 31.77 17.05 -3.35
C ILE A 163 31.00 16.80 -4.66
N PHE A 164 29.67 16.88 -4.65
CA PHE A 164 28.84 16.70 -5.84
C PHE A 164 28.91 17.88 -6.81
N TRP A 165 28.97 19.11 -6.30
CA TRP A 165 28.86 20.33 -7.10
C TRP A 165 30.21 21.02 -7.24
N ASN A 166 30.73 21.01 -8.48
CA ASN A 166 31.92 21.78 -8.84
C ASN A 166 31.68 23.30 -8.75
N ASP A 167 32.76 24.07 -8.86
CA ASP A 167 32.70 25.53 -8.69
C ASP A 167 31.80 26.23 -9.71
N SER A 168 31.68 25.71 -10.92
CA SER A 168 30.77 26.26 -11.94
C SER A 168 29.30 26.11 -11.53
N ILE A 169 28.90 24.94 -11.02
CA ILE A 169 27.55 24.71 -10.51
C ILE A 169 27.29 25.63 -9.31
N LYS A 170 28.22 25.69 -8.35
CA LYS A 170 28.09 26.56 -7.17
C LYS A 170 27.99 28.04 -7.56
N ALA A 171 28.77 28.50 -8.54
CA ALA A 171 28.70 29.87 -9.05
C ALA A 171 27.33 30.17 -9.68
N LYS A 172 26.79 29.23 -10.48
CA LYS A 172 25.45 29.36 -11.06
C LYS A 172 24.37 29.40 -9.98
N VAL A 173 24.43 28.49 -9.02
CA VAL A 173 23.45 28.41 -7.92
C VAL A 173 23.43 29.69 -7.10
N ARG A 174 24.59 30.31 -6.81
CA ARG A 174 24.66 31.60 -6.08
C ARG A 174 23.91 32.74 -6.74
N THR A 175 23.74 32.72 -8.07
CA THR A 175 23.04 33.78 -8.81
C THR A 175 21.51 33.67 -8.77
N TRP A 176 20.97 32.56 -8.29
CA TRP A 176 19.53 32.36 -8.21
C TRP A 176 18.95 32.91 -6.92
N GLU A 177 17.70 33.36 -6.98
CA GLU A 177 16.94 33.67 -5.77
C GLU A 177 16.55 32.38 -5.04
N GLU A 178 16.32 32.44 -3.72
CA GLU A 178 16.05 31.26 -2.88
C GLU A 178 14.87 30.41 -3.41
N ASN A 179 13.77 31.05 -3.80
CA ASN A 179 12.58 30.39 -4.33
C ASN A 179 12.83 29.79 -5.73
N GLU A 180 13.64 30.47 -6.55
CA GLU A 180 14.01 29.98 -7.87
C GLU A 180 14.89 28.73 -7.75
N PHE A 181 15.93 28.79 -6.91
CA PHE A 181 16.83 27.68 -6.66
C PHE A 181 16.06 26.46 -6.14
N THR A 182 15.32 26.62 -5.04
CA THR A 182 14.58 25.51 -4.41
C THR A 182 13.60 24.87 -5.37
N GLY A 183 12.86 25.65 -6.18
CA GLY A 183 11.98 25.13 -7.22
C GLY A 183 12.73 24.36 -8.32
N LYS A 184 13.83 24.91 -8.84
CA LYS A 184 14.63 24.29 -9.92
C LYS A 184 15.24 22.95 -9.52
N VAL A 185 15.69 22.83 -8.27
CA VAL A 185 16.38 21.61 -7.82
C VAL A 185 15.47 20.58 -7.15
N HIS A 186 14.21 20.93 -6.84
CA HIS A 186 13.29 20.10 -6.05
C HIS A 186 13.09 18.67 -6.59
N LEU A 187 12.81 18.54 -7.88
CA LEU A 187 12.58 17.25 -8.56
C LEU A 187 13.85 16.60 -9.10
N GLY A 188 14.93 17.36 -9.24
CA GLY A 188 16.24 16.84 -9.64
C GLY A 188 17.05 16.41 -8.42
N PHE A 189 17.92 17.30 -7.98
CA PHE A 189 18.84 17.02 -6.88
C PHE A 189 18.11 16.77 -5.54
N GLY A 190 17.02 17.49 -5.26
CA GLY A 190 16.20 17.23 -4.06
C GLY A 190 15.67 15.80 -4.02
N MET A 191 15.14 15.30 -5.15
CA MET A 191 14.71 13.91 -5.26
C MET A 191 15.87 12.94 -5.09
N TRP A 192 17.03 13.27 -5.65
CA TRP A 192 18.25 12.50 -5.42
C TRP A 192 18.61 12.43 -3.93
N LEU A 193 18.57 13.55 -3.19
CA LEU A 193 18.82 13.58 -1.74
C LEU A 193 17.84 12.65 -1.01
N ARG A 194 16.54 12.77 -1.27
CA ARG A 194 15.50 11.96 -0.60
C ARG A 194 15.70 10.46 -0.78
N ASN A 195 16.09 10.05 -1.99
CA ASN A 195 16.29 8.64 -2.33
C ASN A 195 17.64 8.10 -1.84
N ASN A 196 18.72 8.84 -2.06
CA ASN A 196 20.09 8.35 -1.80
C ASN A 196 20.50 8.53 -0.33
N TRP A 197 20.06 9.61 0.33
CA TRP A 197 20.23 9.77 1.78
C TRP A 197 19.12 9.11 2.59
N GLN A 198 18.26 8.34 1.92
CA GLN A 198 17.26 7.45 2.53
C GLN A 198 16.29 8.20 3.46
N LEU A 199 15.85 9.39 3.06
CA LEU A 199 14.94 10.21 3.87
C LEU A 199 13.54 9.57 4.00
N TRP A 200 13.06 8.90 2.94
CA TRP A 200 11.84 8.08 3.00
C TRP A 200 12.03 6.78 3.80
N GLY A 201 13.14 6.08 3.54
CA GLY A 201 13.40 4.75 4.09
C GLY A 201 14.01 4.75 5.49
N GLY A 202 14.26 5.91 6.09
CA GLY A 202 14.97 6.08 7.35
C GLY A 202 16.49 6.05 7.22
N SER A 203 17.18 6.96 7.90
CA SER A 203 18.64 7.04 7.99
C SER A 203 19.06 7.84 9.22
N ARG A 204 20.37 7.93 9.50
CA ARG A 204 20.85 8.83 10.56
C ARG A 204 20.48 10.30 10.29
N LEU A 205 20.47 10.72 9.02
CA LEU A 205 20.03 12.06 8.62
C LEU A 205 18.53 12.28 8.83
N SER A 206 17.69 11.32 8.41
CA SER A 206 16.25 11.45 8.63
C SER A 206 15.92 11.45 10.12
N LYS A 207 16.69 10.72 10.94
CA LYS A 207 16.58 10.75 12.40
C LYS A 207 16.94 12.12 12.98
N TYR A 208 17.99 12.76 12.48
CA TYR A 208 18.33 14.14 12.86
C TYR A 208 17.14 15.09 12.64
N PHE A 209 16.50 15.05 11.46
CA PHE A 209 15.32 15.88 11.20
C PHE A 209 14.09 15.49 12.03
N ASN A 210 13.86 14.20 12.24
CA ASN A 210 12.76 13.74 13.09
C ASN A 210 12.91 14.26 14.53
N ASN A 211 14.14 14.35 15.06
CA ASN A 211 14.40 14.93 16.38
C ASN A 211 14.09 16.44 16.43
N LEU A 212 14.05 17.11 15.27
CA LEU A 212 13.64 18.51 15.10
C LEU A 212 12.13 18.64 14.79
N ASN A 213 11.36 17.56 14.90
CA ASN A 213 9.95 17.47 14.52
C ASN A 213 9.66 17.75 13.03
N ILE A 214 10.63 17.47 12.14
CA ILE A 214 10.44 17.49 10.69
C ILE A 214 10.40 16.05 10.20
N TYR A 215 9.24 15.61 9.71
CA TYR A 215 8.98 14.20 9.38
C TYR A 215 8.84 13.93 7.88
N HIS A 216 8.43 14.93 7.09
CA HIS A 216 8.19 14.74 5.66
C HIS A 216 9.51 14.90 4.88
N PRO A 217 9.91 13.92 4.06
CA PRO A 217 11.18 13.98 3.32
C PRO A 217 11.32 15.16 2.36
N ASP A 218 10.20 15.67 1.83
CA ASP A 218 10.24 16.89 1.00
C ASP A 218 10.66 18.10 1.84
N ASP A 219 10.15 18.24 3.08
CA ASP A 219 10.52 19.32 4.01
C ASP A 219 11.99 19.19 4.41
N MET A 220 12.44 17.97 4.76
CA MET A 220 13.84 17.69 5.08
C MET A 220 14.76 18.14 3.93
N SER A 221 14.46 17.72 2.70
CA SER A 221 15.25 18.11 1.53
C SER A 221 15.15 19.60 1.21
N GLY A 222 13.99 20.23 1.45
CA GLY A 222 13.79 21.67 1.30
C GLY A 222 14.69 22.47 2.23
N ILE A 223 14.72 22.11 3.52
CA ILE A 223 15.58 22.73 4.53
C ILE A 223 17.06 22.57 4.17
N ILE A 224 17.49 21.37 3.77
CA ILE A 224 18.88 21.11 3.36
C ILE A 224 19.28 22.05 2.22
N LEU A 225 18.46 22.11 1.17
CA LEU A 225 18.77 22.87 -0.03
C LEU A 225 18.77 24.38 0.27
N LEU A 226 17.72 24.90 0.90
CA LEU A 226 17.63 26.32 1.25
C LEU A 226 18.80 26.75 2.15
N SER A 227 19.13 25.93 3.14
CA SER A 227 20.27 26.18 4.02
C SER A 227 21.59 26.14 3.27
N TYR A 228 21.78 25.20 2.35
CA TYR A 228 22.99 25.15 1.51
C TYR A 228 23.11 26.39 0.60
N HIS A 229 22.00 26.87 0.05
CA HIS A 229 21.98 28.10 -0.74
C HIS A 229 22.41 29.33 0.08
N ARG A 230 21.92 29.44 1.32
CA ARG A 230 22.32 30.50 2.27
C ARG A 230 23.80 30.38 2.63
N HIS A 231 24.27 29.16 2.91
CA HIS A 231 25.67 28.87 3.17
C HIS A 231 26.57 29.33 2.02
N LEU A 232 26.22 29.01 0.76
CA LEU A 232 27.00 29.42 -0.41
C LEU A 232 27.11 30.95 -0.58
N ASN A 233 26.11 31.69 -0.11
CA ASN A 233 26.01 33.14 -0.23
C ASN A 233 26.39 33.88 1.06
N ASN A 234 27.00 33.20 2.04
CA ASN A 234 27.35 33.75 3.35
C ASN A 234 26.16 34.44 4.05
N ARG A 235 24.96 33.90 3.86
CA ARG A 235 23.74 34.34 4.54
C ARG A 235 23.51 33.46 5.77
N GLU A 236 22.90 34.05 6.79
CA GLU A 236 22.48 33.33 7.98
C GLU A 236 21.50 32.20 7.61
N ILE A 237 21.74 30.99 8.11
CA ILE A 237 20.91 29.81 7.78
C ILE A 237 19.48 29.96 8.31
N LYS A 238 19.31 30.54 9.51
CA LYS A 238 18.01 30.70 10.17
C LYS A 238 17.25 29.38 10.28
N LEU A 239 17.92 28.35 10.81
CA LEU A 239 17.38 27.00 10.83
C LEU A 239 16.11 26.91 11.68
N GLU A 240 16.05 27.58 12.84
CA GLU A 240 14.82 27.57 13.65
C GLU A 240 13.64 28.19 12.90
N GLU A 241 13.85 29.27 12.14
CA GLU A 241 12.80 29.90 11.33
C GLU A 241 12.27 28.95 10.25
N GLN A 242 13.17 28.23 9.56
CA GLN A 242 12.79 27.23 8.56
C GLN A 242 11.99 26.07 9.18
N ILE A 243 12.42 25.56 10.33
CA ILE A 243 11.71 24.50 11.06
C ILE A 243 10.33 24.99 11.48
N LYS A 244 10.25 26.20 12.06
CA LYS A 244 9.01 26.80 12.52
C LYS A 244 8.02 26.99 11.37
N TYR A 245 8.49 27.42 10.20
CA TYR A 245 7.67 27.53 9.00
C TYR A 245 6.94 26.22 8.66
N TYR A 246 7.66 25.09 8.61
CA TYR A 246 7.04 23.79 8.28
C TYR A 246 6.12 23.29 9.39
N GLN A 247 6.48 23.50 10.66
CA GLN A 247 5.61 23.17 11.79
C GLN A 247 4.28 23.94 11.72
N ASP A 248 4.35 25.25 11.46
CA ASP A 248 3.17 26.11 11.32
C ASP A 248 2.35 25.75 10.09
N TYR A 249 3.00 25.43 8.97
CA TYR A 249 2.33 24.95 7.76
C TYR A 249 1.48 23.70 8.05
N TRP A 250 2.07 22.68 8.66
CA TRP A 250 1.35 21.43 8.97
C TRP A 250 0.29 21.61 10.07
N GLU A 251 0.52 22.49 11.05
CA GLU A 251 -0.49 22.82 12.06
C GLU A 251 -1.69 23.55 11.44
N ASN A 252 -1.43 24.56 10.60
CA ASN A 252 -2.46 25.32 9.90
C ASN A 252 -3.21 24.46 8.87
N SER A 253 -2.52 23.56 8.18
CA SER A 253 -3.13 22.58 7.29
C SER A 253 -4.11 21.68 8.05
N LYS A 254 -3.71 21.15 9.21
CA LYS A 254 -4.59 20.36 10.09
C LYS A 254 -5.80 21.16 10.59
N LYS A 255 -5.59 22.41 11.03
CA LYS A 255 -6.68 23.31 11.49
C LYS A 255 -7.66 23.62 10.35
N THR A 256 -7.15 23.91 9.16
CA THR A 256 -7.95 24.19 7.96
C THR A 256 -8.78 22.99 7.56
N GLU A 257 -8.17 21.80 7.53
CA GLU A 257 -8.87 20.55 7.24
C GLU A 257 -9.96 20.24 8.29
N GLN A 258 -9.68 20.50 9.57
CA GLN A 258 -10.65 20.35 10.65
C GLN A 258 -11.82 21.33 10.49
N LYS A 259 -11.55 22.61 10.19
CA LYS A 259 -12.58 23.63 9.94
C LYS A 259 -13.45 23.24 8.74
N ARG A 260 -12.83 22.81 7.63
CA ARG A 260 -13.53 22.31 6.44
C ARG A 260 -14.43 21.12 6.77
N LYS A 261 -13.97 20.18 7.59
CA LYS A 261 -14.80 19.06 8.09
C LYS A 261 -15.99 19.55 8.92
N ILE A 262 -15.79 20.51 9.82
CA ILE A 262 -16.86 21.10 10.64
C ILE A 262 -17.91 21.80 9.77
N GLU A 263 -17.47 22.64 8.84
CA GLU A 263 -18.36 23.36 7.92
C GLU A 263 -19.15 22.40 7.05
N ASN A 264 -18.49 21.41 6.44
CA ASN A 264 -19.17 20.39 5.64
C ASN A 264 -20.15 19.56 6.48
N PHE A 265 -19.76 19.13 7.68
CA PHE A 265 -20.63 18.35 8.58
C PHE A 265 -21.83 19.15 9.11
N SER A 266 -21.76 20.49 9.12
CA SER A 266 -22.86 21.35 9.55
C SER A 266 -24.08 21.27 8.63
N LYS A 267 -23.86 20.93 7.35
CA LYS A 267 -24.91 20.75 6.33
C LYS A 267 -25.81 19.55 6.60
N TYR A 268 -25.36 18.59 7.42
CA TYR A 268 -26.07 17.35 7.72
C TYR A 268 -26.87 17.48 9.01
N LYS A 269 -28.17 17.78 8.91
CA LYS A 269 -29.09 17.96 10.05
C LYS A 269 -29.98 16.73 10.24
N ILE A 270 -30.38 16.47 11.49
CA ILE A 270 -31.32 15.39 11.81
C ILE A 270 -32.61 15.64 11.02
N GLY A 271 -33.15 14.58 10.40
CA GLY A 271 -34.31 14.65 9.51
C GLY A 271 -33.99 14.95 8.05
N ASN A 272 -32.76 15.32 7.68
CA ASN A 272 -32.40 15.45 6.26
C ASN A 272 -32.43 14.10 5.56
N THR A 273 -32.97 14.10 4.34
CA THR A 273 -32.87 13.00 3.40
C THR A 273 -31.60 13.17 2.58
N LEU A 274 -30.85 12.08 2.42
CA LEU A 274 -29.57 12.03 1.74
C LEU A 274 -29.56 10.94 0.67
N GLU A 275 -28.70 11.12 -0.34
CA GLU A 275 -28.33 10.12 -1.33
C GLU A 275 -26.98 9.46 -0.98
N PHE A 276 -26.84 8.17 -1.24
CA PHE A 276 -25.63 7.41 -0.93
C PHE A 276 -24.61 7.47 -2.07
N ASN A 277 -23.35 7.77 -1.76
CA ASN A 277 -22.28 7.94 -2.75
C ASN A 277 -21.50 6.65 -3.05
N TYR A 278 -21.93 5.51 -2.51
CA TYR A 278 -21.30 4.19 -2.70
C TYR A 278 -19.76 4.17 -2.56
N PRO A 279 -19.14 4.80 -1.53
CA PRO A 279 -17.68 4.89 -1.41
C PRO A 279 -16.97 3.55 -1.21
N LYS A 280 -17.72 2.48 -0.93
CA LYS A 280 -17.25 1.09 -0.76
C LYS A 280 -17.77 0.16 -1.86
N GLY A 281 -18.21 0.75 -2.98
CA GLY A 281 -18.76 0.03 -4.13
C GLY A 281 -20.19 -0.48 -3.92
N PHE A 282 -20.60 -1.36 -4.83
CA PHE A 282 -21.98 -1.82 -4.99
C PHE A 282 -22.17 -3.26 -4.47
N VAL A 283 -23.40 -3.61 -4.09
CA VAL A 283 -23.73 -4.98 -3.64
C VAL A 283 -23.95 -5.96 -4.79
N SER A 284 -24.15 -5.46 -6.02
CA SER A 284 -24.41 -6.21 -7.25
C SER A 284 -24.08 -5.37 -8.49
N LYS A 285 -23.92 -6.03 -9.64
CA LYS A 285 -23.69 -5.36 -10.93
C LYS A 285 -24.92 -4.54 -11.36
N GLU A 286 -26.12 -5.07 -11.14
CA GLU A 286 -27.37 -4.36 -11.40
C GLU A 286 -27.46 -3.04 -10.60
N GLN A 287 -27.01 -3.02 -9.34
CA GLN A 287 -26.98 -1.78 -8.56
C GLN A 287 -25.99 -0.76 -9.12
N GLU A 288 -24.81 -1.22 -9.56
CA GLU A 288 -23.80 -0.38 -10.22
C GLU A 288 -24.38 0.21 -11.52
N ASP A 289 -24.94 -0.64 -12.38
CA ASP A 289 -25.53 -0.22 -13.65
C ASP A 289 -26.69 0.77 -13.44
N ASN A 290 -27.51 0.56 -12.41
CA ASN A 290 -28.61 1.47 -12.10
C ASN A 290 -28.13 2.85 -11.61
N TYR A 291 -27.05 2.87 -10.82
CA TYR A 291 -26.43 4.11 -10.34
C TYR A 291 -25.74 4.87 -11.49
N ASP A 292 -24.95 4.17 -12.31
CA ASP A 292 -24.23 4.77 -13.45
C ASP A 292 -25.19 5.37 -14.49
N ASN A 293 -26.36 4.75 -14.68
CA ASN A 293 -27.41 5.26 -15.56
C ASN A 293 -28.31 6.31 -14.91
N GLY A 294 -28.05 6.69 -13.65
CA GLY A 294 -28.87 7.66 -12.89
C GLY A 294 -30.30 7.20 -12.60
N THR A 295 -30.58 5.90 -12.73
CA THR A 295 -31.94 5.35 -12.58
C THR A 295 -32.33 5.12 -11.13
N CYS A 296 -31.36 4.87 -10.25
CA CYS A 296 -31.62 4.70 -8.82
C CYS A 296 -30.39 5.01 -7.98
N THR A 297 -30.61 5.74 -6.89
CA THR A 297 -29.63 5.99 -5.82
C THR A 297 -30.26 5.64 -4.47
N ALA A 298 -29.54 4.92 -3.61
CA ALA A 298 -30.05 4.60 -2.28
C ALA A 298 -30.23 5.88 -1.44
N LYS A 299 -31.34 5.97 -0.71
CA LYS A 299 -31.68 7.13 0.12
C LYS A 299 -31.82 6.77 1.59
N GLY A 300 -31.48 7.72 2.44
CA GLY A 300 -31.57 7.57 3.88
C GLY A 300 -31.90 8.88 4.59
N VAL A 301 -32.43 8.78 5.80
CA VAL A 301 -32.75 9.94 6.65
C VAL A 301 -31.82 9.95 7.86
N ILE A 302 -31.23 11.11 8.18
CA ILE A 302 -30.39 11.25 9.36
C ILE A 302 -31.23 11.15 10.63
N THR A 303 -30.89 10.22 11.52
CA THR A 303 -31.55 10.04 12.83
C THR A 303 -30.73 10.56 14.00
N GLU A 304 -29.39 10.47 13.93
CA GLU A 304 -28.48 10.96 14.97
C GLU A 304 -27.17 11.50 14.37
N ARG A 305 -26.41 12.26 15.17
CA ARG A 305 -25.14 12.87 14.76
C ARG A 305 -24.07 12.73 15.85
N ASN A 306 -22.86 12.38 15.45
CA ASN A 306 -21.67 12.43 16.29
C ASN A 306 -20.70 13.49 15.72
N LYS A 307 -20.68 14.65 16.37
CA LYS A 307 -19.85 15.80 15.97
C LYS A 307 -18.35 15.56 16.19
N LYS A 308 -17.98 14.73 17.17
CA LYS A 308 -16.58 14.48 17.54
C LYS A 308 -15.87 13.68 16.44
N ASP A 309 -16.54 12.65 15.94
CA ASP A 309 -15.97 11.72 14.97
C ASP A 309 -16.46 11.99 13.53
N PHE A 310 -17.26 13.04 13.33
CA PHE A 310 -17.89 13.39 12.05
C PHE A 310 -18.72 12.24 11.45
N LEU A 311 -19.50 11.55 12.30
CA LEU A 311 -20.37 10.46 11.87
C LEU A 311 -21.84 10.88 11.92
N ILE A 312 -22.62 10.33 10.99
CA ILE A 312 -24.08 10.44 10.98
C ILE A 312 -24.70 9.05 11.09
N LYS A 313 -25.78 8.93 11.85
CA LYS A 313 -26.60 7.73 11.87
C LYS A 313 -27.72 7.92 10.87
N VAL A 314 -27.84 6.99 9.91
CA VAL A 314 -28.77 7.10 8.80
C VAL A 314 -29.70 5.90 8.81
N LYS A 315 -31.01 6.17 8.78
CA LYS A 315 -32.06 5.19 8.53
C LYS A 315 -32.27 5.04 7.03
N ILE A 316 -32.05 3.84 6.52
CA ILE A 316 -32.18 3.56 5.08
C ILE A 316 -33.66 3.51 4.70
N ILE A 317 -34.11 4.39 3.80
CA ILE A 317 -35.50 4.45 3.34
C ILE A 317 -35.69 3.86 1.93
N GLU A 318 -34.64 3.87 1.10
CA GLU A 318 -34.65 3.38 -0.27
C GLU A 318 -33.35 2.65 -0.60
N THR A 319 -33.45 1.56 -1.37
CA THR A 319 -32.29 0.76 -1.81
C THR A 319 -32.52 0.25 -3.22
N CYS A 320 -31.53 0.38 -4.09
CA CYS A 320 -31.57 -0.09 -5.48
C CYS A 320 -31.33 -1.60 -5.65
N ASP A 321 -31.11 -2.33 -4.55
CA ASP A 321 -31.00 -3.79 -4.52
C ASP A 321 -31.55 -4.29 -3.17
N LYS A 322 -32.25 -5.43 -3.19
CA LYS A 322 -32.78 -6.12 -1.98
C LYS A 322 -31.70 -6.51 -0.96
N LYS A 323 -30.44 -6.62 -1.38
CA LYS A 323 -29.26 -6.85 -0.54
C LYS A 323 -28.83 -5.59 0.22
N GLY A 324 -29.34 -4.42 -0.15
CA GLY A 324 -29.08 -3.14 0.51
C GLY A 324 -27.87 -2.40 -0.05
N ILE A 325 -27.10 -1.75 0.84
CA ILE A 325 -25.87 -1.02 0.53
C ILE A 325 -24.68 -1.55 1.34
N VAL A 326 -23.46 -1.39 0.82
CA VAL A 326 -22.21 -1.69 1.55
C VAL A 326 -21.83 -0.48 2.41
N TYR A 327 -21.81 -0.64 3.73
CA TYR A 327 -21.40 0.44 4.63
C TYR A 327 -20.00 0.24 5.22
N TYR A 328 -19.48 -0.98 5.14
CA TYR A 328 -18.16 -1.30 5.63
C TYR A 328 -17.54 -2.35 4.73
N ASP A 329 -16.33 -2.05 4.29
CA ASP A 329 -15.44 -2.98 3.62
C ASP A 329 -14.03 -2.65 4.09
N ASN A 330 -13.35 -3.65 4.63
CA ASN A 330 -11.98 -3.55 5.13
C ASN A 330 -10.94 -3.98 4.08
N ASP A 331 -11.35 -3.99 2.81
CA ASP A 331 -10.43 -4.18 1.70
C ASP A 331 -9.36 -3.07 1.73
N GLY A 332 -8.09 -3.45 1.79
CA GLY A 332 -6.97 -2.52 1.96
C GLY A 332 -6.78 -1.93 3.37
N ASP A 333 -7.57 -2.33 4.38
CA ASP A 333 -7.32 -1.88 5.77
C ASP A 333 -5.99 -2.45 6.29
N ILE A 334 -5.11 -1.55 6.76
CA ILE A 334 -3.83 -1.89 7.38
C ILE A 334 -3.96 -1.84 8.91
N ILE A 335 -3.62 -2.95 9.56
CA ILE A 335 -3.56 -3.09 11.03
C ILE A 335 -2.09 -2.96 11.46
N TYR A 336 -1.80 -1.90 12.22
CA TYR A 336 -0.51 -1.73 12.88
C TYR A 336 -0.43 -2.57 14.16
N ASN A 337 0.58 -3.41 14.26
CA ASN A 337 0.89 -4.18 15.46
C ASN A 337 1.98 -3.46 16.27
N PRO A 338 1.65 -2.89 17.44
CA PRO A 338 2.61 -2.14 18.25
C PRO A 338 3.73 -2.99 18.84
N LYS A 339 3.53 -4.31 19.01
CA LYS A 339 4.56 -5.22 19.54
C LYS A 339 5.66 -5.49 18.51
N THR A 340 5.26 -5.72 17.27
CA THR A 340 6.21 -5.98 16.17
C THR A 340 6.62 -4.70 15.44
N LYS A 341 5.97 -3.56 15.72
CA LYS A 341 6.10 -2.27 15.02
C LYS A 341 5.90 -2.40 13.51
N ARG A 342 5.01 -3.31 13.09
CA ARG A 342 4.74 -3.61 11.68
C ARG A 342 3.27 -3.44 11.36
N SER A 343 3.04 -2.99 10.13
CA SER A 343 1.74 -2.89 9.50
C SER A 343 1.44 -4.17 8.73
N SER A 344 0.23 -4.71 8.85
CA SER A 344 -0.23 -5.91 8.14
C SER A 344 -1.66 -5.73 7.68
N SER A 345 -2.04 -6.29 6.53
CA SER A 345 -3.41 -6.14 6.03
C SER A 345 -4.43 -6.92 6.86
N SER A 346 -5.70 -6.49 6.77
CA SER A 346 -6.78 -7.08 7.55
C SER A 346 -6.96 -8.57 7.25
N GLN A 347 -7.13 -9.30 8.35
CA GLN A 347 -7.07 -10.75 8.46
C GLN A 347 -8.11 -11.55 7.65
N LYS A 348 -9.20 -10.93 7.25
CA LYS A 348 -10.31 -11.49 6.47
C LYS A 348 -11.07 -10.30 5.90
N ARG A 349 -11.37 -10.30 4.60
CA ARG A 349 -12.29 -9.30 4.05
C ARG A 349 -13.68 -9.49 4.68
N ILE A 350 -14.16 -8.45 5.33
CA ILE A 350 -15.43 -8.34 6.02
C ILE A 350 -16.19 -7.24 5.31
N ILE A 351 -17.18 -7.64 4.52
CA ILE A 351 -18.12 -6.73 3.90
C ILE A 351 -19.38 -6.74 4.76
N LYS A 352 -19.75 -5.59 5.32
CA LYS A 352 -21.03 -5.45 6.03
C LYS A 352 -21.99 -4.62 5.18
N LYS A 353 -23.22 -5.13 5.11
CA LYS A 353 -24.31 -4.56 4.33
C LYS A 353 -25.45 -4.16 5.24
N ILE A 354 -26.21 -3.17 4.83
CA ILE A 354 -27.42 -2.74 5.52
C ILE A 354 -28.58 -2.63 4.55
N LYS A 355 -29.73 -3.17 4.96
CA LYS A 355 -30.97 -3.20 4.20
C LYS A 355 -31.87 -2.01 4.55
N ARG A 356 -32.89 -1.80 3.72
CA ARG A 356 -33.99 -0.86 3.98
C ARG A 356 -34.59 -1.04 5.39
N ASN A 357 -35.04 0.06 5.98
CA ASN A 357 -35.63 0.18 7.31
C ASN A 357 -34.69 -0.17 8.49
N LYS A 358 -33.38 -0.20 8.26
CA LYS A 358 -32.36 -0.34 9.31
C LYS A 358 -31.56 0.95 9.43
N GLU A 359 -30.89 1.12 10.57
CA GLU A 359 -30.05 2.28 10.86
C GLU A 359 -28.60 1.86 11.06
N GLN A 360 -27.67 2.72 10.64
CA GLN A 360 -26.25 2.52 10.87
C GLN A 360 -25.49 3.85 10.90
N TRP A 361 -24.35 3.86 11.59
CA TRP A 361 -23.40 4.97 11.57
C TRP A 361 -22.51 4.94 10.32
N PHE A 362 -22.36 6.10 9.69
CA PHE A 362 -21.55 6.31 8.50
C PHE A 362 -20.65 7.53 8.66
N GLU A 363 -19.51 7.54 7.95
CA GLU A 363 -18.81 8.79 7.66
C GLU A 363 -19.73 9.69 6.84
N TYR A 364 -19.91 10.94 7.26
CA TYR A 364 -20.88 11.84 6.63
C TYR A 364 -20.70 11.99 5.12
N LYS A 365 -19.45 12.03 4.64
CA LYS A 365 -19.08 12.12 3.22
C LYS A 365 -19.49 10.91 2.36
N SER A 366 -19.93 9.82 3.00
CA SER A 366 -20.51 8.67 2.28
C SER A 366 -21.89 8.99 1.70
N TRP A 367 -22.46 10.13 2.10
CA TRP A 367 -23.78 10.58 1.75
C TRP A 367 -23.72 12.01 1.23
N GLU A 368 -24.69 12.39 0.40
CA GLU A 368 -24.88 13.73 -0.13
C GLU A 368 -26.29 14.24 0.24
N PRO A 369 -26.44 15.45 0.79
CA PRO A 369 -27.76 16.04 1.04
C PRO A 369 -28.53 16.25 -0.25
N ILE A 370 -29.80 15.84 -0.27
CA ILE A 370 -30.73 16.21 -1.34
C ILE A 370 -31.16 17.65 -1.06
N GLU A 371 -30.96 18.56 -2.02
CA GLU A 371 -31.38 19.96 -1.93
C GLU A 371 -32.90 20.13 -1.81
#